data_AF-A0A224VGL0-F1
#
_entry.id   AF-A0A224VGL0-F1
#
_cell.length_a   1.000
_cell.length_b   1.000
_cell.length_c   1.000
_cell.angle_alpha   90.00
_cell.angle_beta   90.00
_cell.angle_gamma   90.00
#
_symmetry.space_group_name_H-M   'P 1'
#
loop_
_entity.id
_entity.type
_entity.pdbx_description
1 polymer ?
#
loop_
_entity_poly.entity_id
_entity_poly.type
_entity_poly.pdbx_seq_one_letter_code
_entity_poly.pdbx_strand_id
1 'polypeptide(L)'
;MNKNISIIQLQTFADNVYKLPSSILADTRYVNESNDKFLRLNRDAFKYLHVDAYNENGKIHFKANELIGAIPIRMPDKGNGKYMTDLIVKPRYQLGSPTDSDWFKWTFNLSRYANFDLVPDQSKLLKLTRLNGTMAPQYVLAQDVITKFDIVIREHSWRRFDSLEKSEKRPMGNINWSRYAMTSVDPQKRLVFETKVNSISENHQKFRDAVTHVNDAITVINSFSTPLDVKIPLR
;
A
#
# COMPACT_ATOMS: atom_id res chain seq x y z
N MET A 1 -32.45 4.28 -4.50
CA MET A 1 -32.75 3.27 -3.46
C MET A 1 -31.48 2.53 -3.09
N ASN A 2 -30.99 2.70 -1.86
CA ASN A 2 -29.75 2.11 -1.35
C ASN A 2 -29.83 0.57 -1.35
N LYS A 3 -29.32 -0.08 -2.40
CA LYS A 3 -29.01 -1.53 -2.42
C LYS A 3 -27.65 -1.81 -1.78
N ASN A 4 -27.29 -1.08 -0.72
CA ASN A 4 -26.03 -1.32 -0.04
C ASN A 4 -26.23 -2.50 0.91
N ILE A 5 -25.73 -3.66 0.51
CA ILE A 5 -25.57 -4.79 1.43
C ILE A 5 -24.59 -4.36 2.51
N SER A 6 -24.91 -4.66 3.77
CA SER A 6 -24.03 -4.39 4.91
C SER A 6 -22.67 -5.05 4.73
N ILE A 7 -21.64 -4.44 5.32
CA ILE A 7 -20.29 -5.01 5.35
C ILE A 7 -20.32 -6.30 6.18
N ILE A 8 -19.65 -7.35 5.71
CA ILE A 8 -19.45 -8.57 6.50
C ILE A 8 -18.25 -8.32 7.39
N GLN A 9 -18.42 -8.35 8.70
CA GLN A 9 -17.33 -8.17 9.66
C GLN A 9 -17.06 -9.48 10.40
N LEU A 10 -15.81 -9.91 10.37
CA LEU A 10 -15.31 -11.10 11.06
C LEU A 10 -14.24 -10.70 12.07
N GLN A 11 -14.00 -11.59 13.03
CA GLN A 11 -12.87 -11.51 13.95
C GLN A 11 -11.90 -12.66 13.67
N THR A 12 -10.59 -12.41 13.76
CA THR A 12 -9.54 -13.45 13.67
C THR A 12 -9.77 -14.56 14.69
N PHE A 13 -9.50 -15.81 14.35
CA PHE A 13 -9.67 -16.99 15.21
C PHE A 13 -11.11 -17.16 15.75
N ALA A 14 -12.11 -16.71 15.00
CA ALA A 14 -13.52 -16.87 15.34
C ALA A 14 -14.28 -17.57 14.21
N ASP A 15 -15.22 -18.44 14.59
CA ASP A 15 -16.22 -19.01 13.70
C ASP A 15 -17.46 -18.12 13.73
N ASN A 16 -17.81 -17.55 12.58
CA ASN A 16 -18.95 -16.66 12.43
C ASN A 16 -19.94 -17.22 11.43
N VAL A 17 -21.20 -17.21 11.84
CA VAL A 17 -22.30 -17.67 10.99
C VAL A 17 -22.88 -16.50 10.23
N TYR A 18 -22.91 -16.62 8.90
CA TYR A 18 -23.47 -15.63 7.99
C TYR A 18 -24.67 -16.20 7.24
N LYS A 19 -25.69 -15.35 7.09
CA LYS A 19 -26.89 -15.64 6.29
C LYS A 19 -26.95 -14.67 5.13
N LEU A 20 -27.10 -15.21 3.91
CA LEU A 20 -27.29 -14.38 2.73
C LEU A 20 -28.57 -13.53 2.88
N PRO A 21 -28.52 -12.23 2.51
CA PRO A 21 -29.71 -11.39 2.52
C PRO A 21 -30.80 -11.95 1.61
N SER A 22 -32.05 -11.92 2.06
CA SER A 22 -33.22 -12.34 1.25
C SER A 22 -33.39 -11.54 -0.05
N SER A 23 -32.84 -10.32 -0.09
CA SER A 23 -32.81 -9.47 -1.28
C SER A 23 -31.92 -10.02 -2.41
N ILE A 24 -30.97 -10.90 -2.08
CA ILE A 24 -30.02 -11.51 -3.02
C ILE A 24 -30.48 -12.88 -3.48
N LEU A 25 -31.16 -13.64 -2.61
CA LEU A 25 -31.68 -14.95 -2.95
C LEU A 25 -32.72 -14.85 -4.08
N ALA A 26 -32.55 -15.68 -5.12
CA ALA A 26 -33.55 -15.84 -6.17
C ALA A 26 -34.78 -16.58 -5.62
N ASP A 27 -34.54 -17.68 -4.89
CA ASP A 27 -35.55 -18.48 -4.20
C ASP A 27 -35.06 -18.79 -2.77
N THR A 28 -35.90 -18.54 -1.77
CA THR A 28 -35.59 -18.80 -0.35
C THR A 28 -35.69 -20.27 0.02
N ARG A 29 -36.19 -21.14 -0.87
CA ARG A 29 -36.29 -22.59 -0.65
C ARG A 29 -34.98 -23.32 -0.94
N TYR A 30 -34.17 -22.80 -1.87
CA TYR A 30 -32.92 -23.41 -2.33
C TYR A 30 -31.68 -22.71 -1.75
N VAL A 31 -31.68 -22.46 -0.44
CA VAL A 31 -30.60 -21.71 0.24
C VAL A 31 -29.24 -22.39 0.09
N ASN A 32 -29.20 -23.73 0.11
CA ASN A 32 -27.95 -24.47 -0.03
C ASN A 32 -27.27 -24.23 -1.37
N GLU A 33 -28.02 -24.22 -2.47
CA GLU A 33 -27.46 -23.97 -3.80
C GLU A 33 -26.91 -22.54 -3.93
N SER A 34 -27.64 -21.55 -3.38
CA SER A 34 -27.19 -20.16 -3.32
C SER A 34 -25.92 -20.01 -2.47
N ASN A 35 -25.83 -20.71 -1.34
CA ASN A 35 -24.65 -20.72 -0.48
C ASN A 35 -23.44 -21.34 -1.20
N ASP A 36 -23.60 -22.49 -1.84
CA ASP A 36 -22.51 -23.17 -2.55
C ASP A 36 -22.01 -22.32 -3.73
N LYS A 37 -22.93 -21.66 -4.44
CA LYS A 37 -22.59 -20.70 -5.49
C LYS A 37 -21.85 -19.49 -4.94
N PHE A 38 -22.26 -18.95 -3.80
CA PHE A 38 -21.55 -17.86 -3.12
C PHE A 38 -20.12 -18.27 -2.74
N LEU A 39 -19.94 -19.47 -2.16
CA LEU A 39 -18.63 -20.00 -1.78
C LEU A 39 -17.73 -20.17 -3.01
N ARG A 40 -18.27 -20.72 -4.10
CA ARG A 40 -17.53 -20.89 -5.35
C ARG A 40 -17.09 -19.57 -5.97
N LEU A 41 -17.94 -18.55 -5.96
CA LEU A 41 -17.63 -17.23 -6.54
C LEU A 41 -16.51 -16.49 -5.80
N ASN A 42 -16.37 -16.73 -4.49
CA ASN A 42 -15.45 -15.99 -3.62
C ASN A 42 -14.26 -16.83 -3.15
N ARG A 43 -14.07 -18.04 -3.68
CA ARG A 43 -13.01 -18.97 -3.27
C ARG A 43 -11.62 -18.34 -3.27
N ASP A 44 -11.27 -17.63 -4.33
CA ASP A 44 -9.96 -16.99 -4.47
C ASP A 44 -9.78 -15.83 -3.48
N ALA A 45 -10.86 -15.07 -3.23
CA ALA A 45 -10.85 -13.98 -2.27
C ALA A 45 -10.70 -14.50 -0.83
N PHE A 46 -11.41 -15.58 -0.48
CA PHE A 46 -11.27 -16.24 0.82
C PHE A 46 -9.89 -16.84 1.02
N LYS A 47 -9.34 -17.49 -0.02
CA LYS A 47 -7.96 -18.00 0.00
C LYS A 47 -6.94 -16.90 0.22
N TYR A 48 -7.12 -15.71 -0.36
CA TYR A 48 -6.21 -14.57 -0.17
C TYR A 48 -6.15 -14.10 1.29
N LEU A 49 -7.29 -14.07 2.00
CA LEU A 49 -7.36 -13.61 3.39
C LEU A 49 -7.27 -14.75 4.43
N HIS A 50 -6.92 -15.97 4.00
CA HIS A 50 -6.89 -17.16 4.87
C HIS A 50 -8.20 -17.35 5.65
N VAL A 51 -9.34 -17.21 4.97
CA VAL A 51 -10.66 -17.46 5.53
C VAL A 51 -11.16 -18.80 5.00
N ASP A 52 -11.42 -19.75 5.90
CA ASP A 52 -12.09 -20.99 5.55
C ASP A 52 -13.61 -20.76 5.57
N ALA A 53 -14.27 -21.01 4.44
CA ALA A 53 -15.70 -20.79 4.29
C ALA A 53 -16.39 -22.08 3.83
N TYR A 54 -17.41 -22.51 4.57
CA TYR A 54 -18.15 -23.74 4.27
C TYR A 54 -19.64 -23.57 4.52
N ASN A 55 -20.45 -24.43 3.88
CA ASN A 55 -21.90 -24.45 4.03
C ASN A 55 -22.28 -25.62 4.94
N GLU A 56 -22.96 -25.32 6.04
CA GLU A 56 -23.47 -26.33 6.97
C GLU A 56 -24.91 -25.98 7.35
N ASN A 57 -25.84 -26.93 7.17
CA ASN A 57 -27.25 -26.78 7.53
C ASN A 57 -27.92 -25.50 6.98
N GLY A 58 -27.60 -25.10 5.75
CA GLY A 58 -28.17 -23.90 5.10
C GLY A 58 -27.60 -22.58 5.61
N LYS A 59 -26.48 -22.60 6.33
CA LYS A 59 -25.78 -21.41 6.81
C LYS A 59 -24.34 -21.42 6.32
N ILE A 60 -23.81 -20.23 6.06
CA ILE A 60 -22.42 -20.07 5.67
C ILE A 60 -21.61 -19.85 6.96
N HIS A 61 -20.63 -20.69 7.18
CA HIS A 61 -19.69 -20.57 8.28
C HIS A 61 -18.40 -19.96 7.76
N PHE A 62 -17.88 -18.97 8.47
CA PHE A 62 -16.61 -18.33 8.20
C PHE A 62 -15.68 -18.54 9.38
N LYS A 63 -14.56 -19.22 9.14
CA LYS A 63 -13.45 -19.33 10.07
C LYS A 63 -12.31 -18.46 9.56
N ALA A 64 -12.18 -17.27 10.15
CA ALA A 64 -11.07 -16.39 9.87
C ALA A 64 -9.85 -16.82 10.69
N ASN A 65 -8.69 -16.94 10.06
CA ASN A 65 -7.46 -17.37 10.73
C ASN A 65 -6.61 -16.16 11.17
N GLU A 66 -5.32 -16.14 10.83
CA GLU A 66 -4.33 -15.19 11.36
C GLU A 66 -4.25 -13.82 10.65
N LEU A 67 -4.82 -13.69 9.45
CA LEU A 67 -4.68 -12.48 8.65
C LEU A 67 -5.78 -11.45 8.95
N ILE A 68 -5.39 -10.18 8.94
CA ILE A 68 -6.28 -9.04 9.17
C ILE A 68 -6.34 -8.23 7.87
N GLY A 69 -7.52 -7.80 7.46
CA GLY A 69 -7.66 -7.07 6.20
C GLY A 69 -9.08 -7.07 5.65
N ALA A 70 -9.18 -6.79 4.34
CA ALA A 70 -10.45 -6.76 3.66
C ALA A 70 -10.37 -7.35 2.25
N ILE A 71 -11.48 -7.94 1.80
CA ILE A 71 -11.65 -8.50 0.46
C ILE A 71 -13.01 -8.10 -0.11
N PRO A 72 -13.12 -7.90 -1.43
CA PRO A 72 -14.41 -7.66 -2.08
C PRO A 72 -15.19 -8.98 -2.23
N ILE A 73 -16.50 -8.91 -2.05
CA ILE A 73 -17.40 -10.07 -2.07
C ILE A 73 -18.39 -9.99 -3.24
N ARG A 74 -18.40 -11.06 -4.02
CA ARG A 74 -19.34 -11.33 -5.10
C ARG A 74 -20.60 -11.99 -4.57
N MET A 75 -21.76 -11.49 -4.98
CA MET A 75 -23.05 -12.03 -4.55
C MET A 75 -23.65 -12.99 -5.60
N PRO A 76 -24.23 -14.12 -5.19
CA PRO A 76 -24.90 -15.05 -6.10
C PRO A 76 -26.23 -14.47 -6.61
N ASP A 77 -26.89 -15.22 -7.51
CA ASP A 77 -28.28 -15.03 -7.92
C ASP A 77 -28.64 -13.61 -8.36
N LYS A 78 -29.46 -12.86 -7.62
CA LYS A 78 -29.85 -11.49 -7.98
C LYS A 78 -28.65 -10.52 -7.97
N GLY A 79 -27.54 -10.89 -7.33
CA GLY A 79 -26.26 -10.19 -7.41
C GLY A 79 -25.47 -10.46 -8.69
N ASN A 80 -25.88 -11.46 -9.49
CA ASN A 80 -25.28 -11.85 -10.77
C ASN A 80 -23.74 -11.95 -10.76
N GLY A 81 -23.16 -12.42 -9.64
CA GLY A 81 -21.71 -12.56 -9.48
C GLY A 81 -20.92 -11.24 -9.39
N LYS A 82 -21.60 -10.09 -9.25
CA LYS A 82 -20.96 -8.78 -9.12
C LYS A 82 -20.48 -8.55 -7.69
N TYR A 83 -19.41 -7.76 -7.56
CA TYR A 83 -18.97 -7.22 -6.27
C TYR A 83 -20.04 -6.27 -5.73
N MET A 84 -20.56 -6.56 -4.53
CA MET A 84 -21.65 -5.76 -3.93
C MET A 84 -21.34 -5.31 -2.50
N THR A 85 -20.44 -6.00 -1.81
CA THR A 85 -20.01 -5.65 -0.46
C THR A 85 -18.59 -6.10 -0.24
N ASP A 86 -18.01 -5.71 0.89
CA ASP A 86 -16.67 -6.11 1.30
C ASP A 86 -16.77 -6.93 2.60
N LEU A 87 -15.88 -7.90 2.75
CA LEU A 87 -15.67 -8.66 3.97
C LEU A 87 -14.41 -8.12 4.65
N ILE A 88 -14.53 -7.77 5.92
CA ILE A 88 -13.46 -7.22 6.75
C ILE A 88 -13.18 -8.19 7.89
N VAL A 89 -11.94 -8.64 8.00
CA VAL A 89 -11.44 -9.40 9.15
C VAL A 89 -10.71 -8.44 10.06
N LYS A 90 -11.18 -8.33 11.31
CA LYS A 90 -10.61 -7.51 12.38
C LYS A 90 -9.87 -8.40 13.39
N PRO A 91 -8.88 -7.87 14.12
CA PRO A 91 -8.30 -8.60 15.25
C PRO A 91 -9.37 -8.93 16.29
N ARG A 92 -9.26 -10.11 16.91
CA ARG A 92 -10.15 -10.53 18.01
C ARG A 92 -9.96 -9.67 19.26
N TYR A 93 -8.70 -9.40 19.59
CA TYR A 93 -8.34 -8.56 20.71
C TYR A 93 -8.27 -7.11 20.22
N GLN A 94 -8.94 -6.22 20.94
CA GLN A 94 -8.86 -4.79 20.71
C GLN A 94 -8.96 -4.09 22.05
N LEU A 95 -8.17 -3.04 22.26
CA LEU A 95 -8.25 -2.20 23.45
C LEU A 95 -9.25 -1.05 23.16
N GLY A 96 -10.37 -1.00 23.88
CA GLY A 96 -11.40 0.04 23.73
C GLY A 96 -12.81 -0.48 23.49
N SER A 97 -13.79 0.43 23.45
CA SER A 97 -15.19 0.12 23.15
C SER A 97 -15.32 -0.52 21.76
N PRO A 98 -16.30 -1.42 21.49
CA PRO A 98 -16.59 -1.93 20.14
C PRO A 98 -16.85 -0.84 19.08
N THR A 99 -17.06 0.40 19.50
CA THR A 99 -17.21 1.60 18.67
C THR A 99 -15.91 2.36 18.40
N ASP A 100 -14.82 2.05 19.10
CA ASP A 100 -13.52 2.72 18.92
C ASP A 100 -12.90 2.26 17.59
N SER A 101 -12.77 3.21 16.68
CA SER A 101 -12.82 2.98 15.23
C SER A 101 -11.49 2.64 14.58
N ASP A 102 -10.40 2.50 15.35
CA ASP A 102 -9.05 2.35 14.80
C ASP A 102 -8.34 1.09 15.35
N TRP A 103 -8.96 -0.07 15.12
CA TRP A 103 -8.33 -1.37 15.37
C TRP A 103 -6.99 -1.52 14.65
N PHE A 104 -6.78 -0.79 13.54
CA PHE A 104 -5.51 -0.76 12.83
C PHE A 104 -4.42 -0.12 13.69
N LYS A 105 -4.67 1.07 14.26
CA LYS A 105 -3.73 1.71 15.22
C LYS A 105 -3.35 0.78 16.35
N TRP A 106 -4.31 0.05 16.92
CA TRP A 106 -4.04 -0.93 17.98
C TRP A 106 -3.09 -2.04 17.49
N THR A 107 -3.37 -2.66 16.33
CA THR A 107 -2.49 -3.70 15.75
C THR A 107 -1.10 -3.19 15.41
N PHE A 108 -0.99 -1.96 14.90
CA PHE A 108 0.28 -1.33 14.59
C PHE A 108 1.11 -1.06 15.85
N ASN A 109 0.49 -0.55 16.91
CA ASN A 109 1.18 -0.34 18.17
C ASN A 109 1.62 -1.66 18.81
N LEU A 110 0.80 -2.70 18.71
CA LEU A 110 1.15 -4.04 19.17
C LEU A 110 2.34 -4.62 18.40
N SER A 111 2.37 -4.45 17.08
CA SER A 111 3.49 -4.95 16.27
C SER A 111 4.80 -4.27 16.65
N ARG A 112 4.78 -2.95 16.91
CA ARG A 112 5.96 -2.21 17.40
C ARG A 112 6.40 -2.67 18.78
N TYR A 113 5.45 -2.87 19.70
CA TYR A 113 5.77 -3.36 21.03
C TYR A 113 6.42 -4.75 20.97
N ALA A 114 5.93 -5.61 20.09
CA ALA A 114 6.42 -6.98 19.91
C ALA A 114 7.60 -7.10 18.93
N ASN A 115 8.11 -5.98 18.38
CA ASN A 115 9.17 -5.94 17.36
C ASN A 115 8.87 -6.82 16.12
N PHE A 116 7.62 -6.81 15.65
CA PHE A 116 7.23 -7.42 14.38
C PHE A 116 7.00 -6.38 13.29
N ASP A 117 7.54 -6.65 12.11
CA ASP A 117 7.31 -5.85 10.91
C ASP A 117 5.98 -6.24 10.26
N LEU A 118 5.10 -5.25 10.07
CA LEU A 118 3.86 -5.42 9.32
C LEU A 118 4.13 -5.17 7.84
N VAL A 119 3.94 -6.20 7.02
CA VAL A 119 4.07 -6.09 5.57
C VAL A 119 2.68 -5.90 4.95
N PRO A 120 2.38 -4.76 4.32
CA PRO A 120 1.12 -4.57 3.63
C PRO A 120 1.09 -5.44 2.36
N ASP A 121 0.12 -6.35 2.25
CA ASP A 121 -0.14 -7.11 1.03
C ASP A 121 -1.35 -6.52 0.27
N GLN A 122 -1.17 -6.24 -1.02
CA GLN A 122 -2.18 -5.65 -1.89
C GLN A 122 -2.33 -6.42 -3.19
N SER A 123 -3.53 -6.91 -3.46
CA SER A 123 -3.87 -7.55 -4.74
C SER A 123 -4.49 -6.56 -5.72
N LYS A 124 -3.89 -6.45 -6.92
CA LYS A 124 -4.43 -5.64 -8.03
C LYS A 124 -5.78 -6.14 -8.55
N LEU A 125 -6.07 -7.43 -8.35
CA LEU A 125 -7.27 -8.12 -8.84
C LEU A 125 -8.46 -7.97 -7.89
N LEU A 126 -8.19 -7.81 -6.58
CA LEU A 126 -9.20 -7.74 -5.52
C LEU A 126 -9.40 -6.30 -5.04
N LYS A 127 -9.87 -5.44 -5.95
CA LYS A 127 -10.20 -4.05 -5.59
C LYS A 127 -11.47 -4.02 -4.74
N LEU A 128 -11.37 -3.36 -3.58
CA LEU A 128 -12.50 -3.18 -2.66
C LEU A 128 -13.62 -2.38 -3.34
N THR A 129 -14.86 -2.74 -3.02
CA THR A 129 -16.05 -2.11 -3.59
C THR A 129 -16.27 -0.72 -2.98
N ARG A 130 -15.90 -0.56 -1.71
CA ARG A 130 -16.00 0.71 -0.97
C ARG A 130 -14.64 1.41 -0.95
N LEU A 131 -14.66 2.70 -1.30
CA LEU A 131 -13.50 3.60 -1.16
C LEU A 131 -13.16 3.87 0.31
N ASN A 132 -14.18 3.91 1.18
CA ASN A 132 -14.05 4.20 2.61
C ASN A 132 -14.35 2.93 3.40
N GLY A 133 -13.33 2.23 3.90
CA GLY A 133 -13.60 1.06 4.75
C GLY A 133 -12.39 0.41 5.38
N THR A 134 -11.28 0.27 4.64
CA THR A 134 -10.20 -0.60 5.11
C THR A 134 -8.87 -0.39 4.41
N MET A 135 -8.61 0.82 3.89
CA MET A 135 -7.24 1.12 3.50
C MET A 135 -6.39 1.13 4.75
N ALA A 136 -5.25 0.42 4.72
CA ALA A 136 -4.20 0.62 5.71
C ALA A 136 -4.01 2.14 5.85
N PRO A 137 -4.11 2.70 7.07
CA PRO A 137 -3.99 4.13 7.27
C PRO A 137 -2.71 4.64 6.63
N GLN A 138 -2.86 5.62 5.74
CA GLN A 138 -1.76 6.14 4.92
C GLN A 138 -0.59 6.65 5.79
N TYR A 139 -0.88 7.07 7.02
CA TYR A 139 0.13 7.52 7.97
C TYR A 139 1.15 6.43 8.36
N VAL A 140 0.77 5.13 8.34
CA VAL A 140 1.71 4.04 8.66
C VAL A 140 2.70 3.82 7.53
N LEU A 141 2.22 3.83 6.29
CA LEU A 141 3.08 3.76 5.11
C LEU A 141 4.02 4.95 5.05
N ALA A 142 3.51 6.15 5.34
CA ALA A 142 4.30 7.36 5.42
C ALA A 142 5.42 7.27 6.46
N GLN A 143 5.12 6.72 7.65
CA GLN A 143 6.11 6.52 8.70
C GLN A 143 7.22 5.54 8.30
N ASP A 144 6.87 4.42 7.67
CA ASP A 144 7.85 3.45 7.18
C ASP A 144 8.77 4.06 6.12
N VAL A 145 8.21 4.82 5.17
CA VAL A 145 8.97 5.55 4.15
C VAL A 145 9.97 6.52 4.80
N ILE A 146 9.53 7.32 5.77
CA ILE A 146 10.41 8.28 6.46
C ILE A 146 11.52 7.57 7.24
N THR A 147 11.17 6.51 7.98
CA THR A 147 12.13 5.77 8.81
C THR A 147 13.21 5.11 7.94
N LYS A 148 12.81 4.50 6.82
CA LYS A 148 13.75 3.91 5.85
C LYS A 148 14.60 4.98 5.16
N PHE A 149 14.02 6.14 4.86
CA PHE A 149 14.75 7.22 4.21
C PHE A 149 15.77 7.89 5.14
N ASP A 150 15.48 8.01 6.44
CA ASP A 150 16.45 8.54 7.43
C ASP A 150 17.74 7.71 7.46
N ILE A 151 17.63 6.37 7.41
CA ILE A 151 18.79 5.47 7.32
C ILE A 151 19.62 5.78 6.07
N VAL A 152 18.97 5.94 4.92
CA VAL A 152 19.65 6.23 3.64
C VAL A 152 20.37 7.59 3.67
N ILE A 153 19.79 8.60 4.30
CA ILE A 153 20.43 9.92 4.49
C ILE A 153 21.68 9.76 5.37
N ARG A 154 21.55 9.11 6.54
CA ARG A 154 22.66 8.96 7.50
C ARG A 154 23.85 8.21 6.90
N GLU A 155 23.57 7.15 6.15
CA GLU A 155 24.60 6.31 5.54
C GLU A 155 25.20 6.90 4.27
N HIS A 156 24.67 8.00 3.73
CA HIS A 156 25.07 8.60 2.45
C HIS A 156 25.12 7.58 1.29
N SER A 157 24.30 6.54 1.38
CA SER A 157 24.34 5.36 0.50
C SER A 157 23.75 5.62 -0.89
N TRP A 158 23.20 6.81 -1.13
CA TRP A 158 22.57 7.20 -2.41
C TRP A 158 23.41 8.16 -3.27
N ARG A 159 24.74 7.96 -3.27
CA ARG A 159 25.65 8.69 -4.17
C ARG A 159 25.83 7.94 -5.48
N ARG A 160 25.72 8.65 -6.61
CA ARG A 160 25.98 8.07 -7.94
C ARG A 160 27.06 8.87 -8.67
N PHE A 161 27.87 8.16 -9.44
CA PHE A 161 28.78 8.80 -10.39
C PHE A 161 27.99 9.22 -11.63
N ASP A 162 27.99 10.52 -11.89
CA ASP A 162 27.45 11.11 -13.12
C ASP A 162 28.61 11.70 -13.94
N SER A 163 28.57 11.48 -15.27
CA SER A 163 29.50 12.09 -16.21
C SER A 163 28.91 13.41 -16.67
N LEU A 164 29.52 14.52 -16.24
CA LEU A 164 29.13 15.86 -16.65
C LEU A 164 30.06 16.39 -17.73
N GLU A 165 29.48 17.02 -18.75
CA GLU A 165 30.23 17.82 -19.72
C GLU A 165 30.40 19.24 -19.15
N LYS A 166 31.66 19.66 -18.96
CA LYS A 166 32.01 21.00 -18.47
C LYS A 166 32.99 21.68 -19.41
N SER A 167 32.80 22.98 -19.63
CA SER A 167 33.76 23.82 -20.31
C SER A 167 34.76 24.36 -19.30
N GLU A 168 36.01 23.91 -19.40
CA GLU A 168 37.07 24.30 -18.51
C GLU A 168 38.13 25.12 -19.25
N LYS A 169 38.78 26.05 -18.54
CA LYS A 169 39.87 26.86 -19.11
C LYS A 169 41.20 26.11 -19.19
N ARG A 170 41.25 24.92 -18.60
CA ARG A 170 42.42 24.04 -18.54
C ARG A 170 42.02 22.65 -19.02
N PRO A 171 42.92 21.94 -19.71
CA PRO A 171 42.67 20.57 -20.13
C PRO A 171 42.64 19.65 -18.89
N MET A 172 41.45 19.28 -18.42
CA MET A 172 41.26 18.37 -17.29
C MET A 172 40.28 17.25 -17.63
N GLY A 173 40.54 16.02 -17.19
CA GLY A 173 39.67 14.88 -17.47
C GLY A 173 39.72 14.42 -18.93
N ASN A 174 38.60 13.91 -19.45
CA ASN A 174 38.52 13.40 -20.82
C ASN A 174 38.05 14.50 -21.79
N ILE A 175 38.96 15.04 -22.59
CA ILE A 175 38.69 16.13 -23.54
C ILE A 175 38.24 15.58 -24.88
N ASN A 176 37.18 16.16 -25.45
CA ASN A 176 36.81 15.87 -26.83
C ASN A 176 37.69 16.65 -27.81
N TRP A 177 38.87 16.09 -28.12
CA TRP A 177 39.83 16.71 -29.04
C TRP A 177 39.27 16.97 -30.44
N SER A 178 38.38 16.11 -30.93
CA SER A 178 37.72 16.29 -32.23
C SER A 178 36.87 17.56 -32.26
N ARG A 179 36.13 17.82 -31.18
CA ARG A 179 35.30 19.03 -31.05
C ARG A 179 36.14 20.27 -30.79
N TYR A 180 37.19 20.16 -29.98
CA TYR A 180 38.15 21.25 -29.75
C TYR A 180 38.86 21.67 -31.05
N ALA A 181 39.26 20.72 -31.89
CA ALA A 181 39.91 21.03 -33.17
C ALA A 181 39.02 21.91 -34.06
N MET A 182 37.70 21.68 -34.05
CA MET A 182 36.74 22.48 -34.81
C MET A 182 36.49 23.87 -34.21
N THR A 183 36.46 24.00 -32.87
CA THR A 183 36.13 25.26 -32.19
C THR A 183 37.34 26.18 -31.94
N SER A 184 38.55 25.63 -31.93
CA SER A 184 39.81 26.37 -31.69
C SER A 184 40.22 27.33 -32.81
N VAL A 185 39.50 27.32 -33.95
CA VAL A 185 39.64 28.28 -35.05
C VAL A 185 39.23 29.69 -34.60
N ASP A 186 38.28 29.80 -33.66
CA ASP A 186 37.89 31.05 -33.02
C ASP A 186 38.90 31.42 -31.91
N PRO A 187 39.62 32.55 -32.01
CA PRO A 187 40.62 32.96 -31.01
C PRO A 187 40.07 33.07 -29.59
N GLN A 188 38.78 33.40 -29.43
CA GLN A 188 38.15 33.53 -28.13
C GLN A 188 37.90 32.18 -27.44
N LYS A 189 37.83 31.10 -28.21
CA LYS A 189 37.50 29.74 -27.72
C LYS A 189 38.72 28.83 -27.62
N ARG A 190 39.90 29.29 -28.02
CA ARG A 190 41.15 28.52 -28.00
C ARG A 190 41.57 28.03 -26.60
N LEU A 191 41.13 28.70 -25.53
CA LEU A 191 41.40 28.29 -24.15
C LEU A 191 40.18 27.61 -23.49
N VAL A 192 39.19 27.18 -24.25
CA VAL A 192 37.99 26.52 -23.73
C VAL A 192 37.98 25.06 -24.15
N PHE A 193 38.08 24.17 -23.17
CA PHE A 193 38.09 22.73 -23.37
C PHE A 193 36.77 22.15 -22.88
N GLU A 194 36.03 21.51 -23.79
CA GLU A 194 34.88 20.70 -23.40
C GLU A 194 35.37 19.35 -22.88
N THR A 195 35.15 19.13 -21.59
CA THR A 195 35.69 18.01 -20.82
C THR A 195 34.55 17.19 -20.24
N LYS A 196 34.69 15.86 -20.28
CA LYS A 196 33.86 14.94 -19.51
C LYS A 196 34.54 14.66 -18.19
N VAL A 197 33.88 15.07 -17.10
CA VAL A 197 34.35 14.85 -15.73
C VAL A 197 33.33 14.00 -15.00
N ASN A 198 33.80 12.93 -14.37
CA ASN A 198 32.97 12.14 -13.48
C ASN A 198 32.87 12.88 -12.14
N SER A 199 31.67 13.32 -11.79
CA SER A 199 31.38 13.91 -10.48
C SER A 199 30.50 12.96 -9.68
N ILE A 200 30.81 12.81 -8.39
CA ILE A 200 29.86 12.17 -7.48
C ILE A 200 28.74 13.17 -7.21
N SER A 201 27.51 12.75 -7.47
CA SER A 201 26.31 13.55 -7.26
C SER A 201 25.32 12.77 -6.41
N GLU A 202 24.74 13.45 -5.44
CA GLU A 202 23.59 12.97 -4.66
C GLU A 202 22.28 13.30 -5.39
N ASN A 203 22.31 14.27 -6.32
CA ASN A 203 21.12 14.80 -6.99
C ASN A 203 20.86 14.10 -8.33
N HIS A 204 20.57 12.80 -8.28
CA HIS A 204 20.11 12.05 -9.45
C HIS A 204 18.58 11.90 -9.44
N GLN A 205 17.99 11.55 -10.59
CA GLN A 205 16.52 11.48 -10.75
C GLN A 205 15.85 10.63 -9.66
N LYS A 206 16.35 9.42 -9.39
CA LYS A 206 15.79 8.53 -8.35
C LYS A 206 15.79 9.13 -6.94
N PHE A 207 16.77 9.98 -6.61
CA PHE A 207 16.85 10.63 -5.31
C PHE A 207 15.81 11.75 -5.24
N ARG A 208 15.65 12.53 -6.32
CA ARG A 208 14.56 13.52 -6.44
C ARG A 208 13.18 12.88 -6.32
N ASP A 209 12.96 11.75 -6.99
CA ASP A 209 11.71 11.00 -6.90
C ASP A 209 11.46 10.54 -5.45
N ALA A 210 12.48 10.01 -4.78
CA ALA A 210 12.38 9.58 -3.39
C ALA A 210 12.13 10.74 -2.42
N VAL A 211 12.81 11.86 -2.58
CA VAL A 211 12.56 13.10 -1.81
C VAL A 211 11.11 13.56 -2.00
N THR A 212 10.57 13.44 -3.22
CA THR A 212 9.17 13.78 -3.51
C THR A 212 8.22 12.88 -2.72
N HIS A 213 8.44 11.56 -2.73
CA HIS A 213 7.65 10.61 -1.94
C HIS A 213 7.76 10.84 -0.42
N VAL A 214 8.93 11.26 0.07
CA VAL A 214 9.13 11.60 1.49
C VAL A 214 8.38 12.88 1.84
N ASN A 215 8.38 13.88 0.98
CA ASN A 215 7.58 15.09 1.18
C ASN A 215 6.09 14.75 1.22
N ASP A 216 5.60 13.90 0.30
CA ASP A 216 4.22 13.41 0.33
C ASP A 216 3.93 12.69 1.67
N ALA A 217 4.83 11.82 2.13
CA ALA A 217 4.70 11.14 3.42
C ALA A 217 4.64 12.13 4.61
N ILE A 218 5.46 13.18 4.61
CA ILE A 218 5.44 14.23 5.64
C ILE A 218 4.10 14.97 5.65
N THR A 219 3.53 15.28 4.47
CA THR A 219 2.20 15.91 4.41
C THR A 219 1.11 15.02 5.00
N VAL A 220 1.18 13.70 4.75
CA VAL A 220 0.25 12.73 5.31
C VAL A 220 0.38 12.64 6.83
N ILE A 221 1.60 12.60 7.39
CA ILE A 221 1.79 12.57 8.85
C ILE A 221 1.28 13.85 9.50
N ASN A 222 1.52 15.01 8.88
CA ASN A 222 1.08 16.30 9.43
C ASN A 222 -0.44 16.53 9.31
N SER A 223 -1.14 15.77 8.46
CA SER A 223 -2.58 15.82 8.29
C SER A 223 -3.36 15.68 9.60
N PHE A 224 -4.58 16.21 9.62
CA PHE A 224 -5.55 16.04 10.72
C PHE A 224 -6.03 14.59 10.88
N SER A 225 -5.89 13.77 9.85
CA SER A 225 -6.26 12.34 9.88
C SER A 225 -5.28 11.45 10.62
N THR A 226 -4.12 11.98 11.03
CA THR A 226 -3.05 11.21 11.67
C THR A 226 -3.14 11.34 13.20
N PRO A 227 -3.21 10.23 13.96
CA PRO A 227 -3.20 10.27 15.41
C PRO A 227 -1.98 10.98 15.99
N LEU A 228 -2.17 11.74 17.07
CA LEU A 228 -1.10 12.52 17.72
C LEU A 228 0.12 11.65 18.12
N ASP A 229 -0.12 10.43 18.56
CA ASP A 229 0.95 9.48 18.96
C ASP A 229 1.87 9.08 17.79
N VAL A 230 1.37 9.15 16.55
CA VAL A 230 2.10 8.78 15.33
C VAL A 230 2.75 10.00 14.67
N LYS A 231 2.34 11.21 15.04
CA LYS A 231 3.05 12.45 14.72
C LYS A 231 4.34 12.46 15.53
N ILE A 232 5.31 11.63 15.15
CA ILE A 232 6.65 11.67 15.71
C ILE A 232 7.11 13.13 15.63
N PRO A 233 7.68 13.71 16.70
CA PRO A 233 8.41 14.94 16.57
C PRO A 233 9.62 14.63 15.69
N LEU A 234 9.53 14.92 14.40
CA LEU A 234 10.67 14.97 13.50
C LEU A 234 11.68 15.91 14.16
N ARG A 235 12.76 15.34 14.71
CA ARG A 235 13.83 16.04 15.40
C ARG A 235 15.09 15.95 14.57
#